data_AF-A0A2P7S808-F1
#
_entry.id   AF-A0A2P7S808-F1
#
_cell.length_a   1.000
_cell.length_b   1.000
_cell.length_c   1.000
_cell.angle_alpha   90.00
_cell.angle_beta   90.00
_cell.angle_gamma   90.00
#
_symmetry.space_group_name_H-M   'P 1'
#
loop_
_entity.id
_entity.type
_entity.pdbx_description
1 polymer ?
#
loop_
_entity_poly.entity_id
_entity_poly.type
_entity_poly.pdbx_seq_one_letter_code
_entity_poly.pdbx_strand_id
1 'polypeptide(L)'
;MTLNSDMPDDFKKALSETRTKWGWFVVLGILFLIFGGIAFGNLFLATIASVYVIGILMLIGGIVEIIHSFGVKTWGSFFWWFLSGLLYAIAGFLAFWNPLLASVALTFLLAVSLIAAGILRLWVAFSDRSVSGWGWVVAAGIISILVGLIIAFRWPTNSLWVLGVFLAVDLVFQGWAYIAFGIALKNAPALESKSTV
;
A
#
# COMPACT_ATOMS: atom_id res chain seq x y z
N MET A 1 -1.76 20.97 -26.41
CA MET A 1 -0.53 20.59 -25.68
C MET A 1 0.17 19.55 -26.54
N THR A 2 1.14 19.99 -27.34
CA THR A 2 1.84 19.15 -28.32
C THR A 2 2.77 18.21 -27.57
N LEU A 3 2.44 16.90 -27.54
CA LEU A 3 3.31 15.88 -27.01
C LEU A 3 4.62 15.92 -27.80
N ASN A 4 5.71 16.20 -27.09
CA ASN A 4 7.04 16.40 -27.63
C ASN A 4 7.45 15.21 -28.51
N SER A 5 7.94 15.48 -29.73
CA SER A 5 8.33 14.49 -30.73
C SER A 5 9.52 13.61 -30.33
N ASP A 6 10.20 13.96 -29.23
CA ASP A 6 11.46 13.36 -28.80
C ASP A 6 11.28 12.09 -27.93
N MET A 7 10.06 11.54 -27.84
CA MET A 7 9.82 10.32 -27.08
C MET A 7 10.47 9.10 -27.76
N PRO A 8 11.24 8.27 -27.03
CA PRO A 8 11.80 7.03 -27.54
C PRO A 8 10.72 6.10 -28.10
N ASP A 9 10.99 5.43 -29.23
CA ASP A 9 9.98 4.65 -29.96
C ASP A 9 9.51 3.40 -29.19
N ASP A 10 10.37 2.86 -28.32
CA ASP A 10 10.06 1.83 -27.32
C ASP A 10 9.00 2.30 -26.32
N PHE A 11 9.07 3.55 -25.87
CA PHE A 11 8.06 4.13 -24.98
C PHE A 11 6.72 4.34 -25.69
N LYS A 12 6.74 4.84 -26.95
CA LYS A 12 5.53 5.00 -27.75
C LYS A 12 4.84 3.65 -28.00
N LYS A 13 5.63 2.61 -28.30
CA LYS A 13 5.13 1.25 -28.51
C LYS A 13 4.52 0.67 -27.22
N ALA A 14 5.21 0.77 -26.10
CA ALA A 14 4.70 0.33 -24.79
C ALA A 14 3.39 1.06 -24.41
N LEU A 15 3.29 2.36 -24.68
CA LEU A 15 2.07 3.14 -24.45
C LEU A 15 0.91 2.67 -25.33
N SER A 16 1.18 2.36 -26.61
CA SER A 16 0.16 1.85 -27.55
C SER A 16 -0.35 0.44 -27.17
N GLU A 17 0.55 -0.45 -26.73
CA GLU A 17 0.18 -1.79 -26.25
C GLU A 17 -0.64 -1.71 -24.95
N THR A 18 -0.25 -0.83 -24.03
CA THR A 18 -0.96 -0.62 -22.77
C THR A 18 -2.35 0.01 -22.99
N ARG A 19 -2.46 0.96 -23.93
CA ARG A 19 -3.73 1.59 -24.32
C ARG A 19 -4.71 0.59 -24.93
N THR A 20 -4.23 -0.35 -25.73
CA THR A 20 -5.08 -1.42 -26.29
C THR A 20 -5.70 -2.28 -25.18
N LYS A 21 -5.01 -2.42 -24.05
CA LYS A 21 -5.47 -3.15 -22.86
C LYS A 21 -6.27 -2.31 -21.86
N TRP A 22 -6.70 -1.08 -22.21
CA TRP A 22 -7.44 -0.21 -21.28
C TRP A 22 -8.65 -0.89 -20.63
N GLY A 23 -9.39 -1.70 -21.40
CA GLY A 23 -10.57 -2.42 -20.93
C GLY A 23 -10.23 -3.43 -19.84
N TRP A 24 -9.03 -4.02 -19.87
CA TRP A 24 -8.56 -4.93 -18.83
C TRP A 24 -8.38 -4.22 -17.49
N PHE A 25 -7.82 -3.00 -17.50
CA PHE A 25 -7.68 -2.19 -16.28
C PHE A 25 -9.04 -1.80 -15.69
N VAL A 26 -10.02 -1.48 -16.55
CA VAL A 26 -11.39 -1.19 -16.08
C VAL A 26 -12.06 -2.43 -15.49
N VAL A 27 -11.93 -3.60 -16.14
CA VAL A 27 -12.46 -4.87 -15.62
C VAL A 27 -11.81 -5.22 -14.28
N LEU A 28 -10.49 -5.09 -14.17
CA LEU A 28 -9.78 -5.25 -12.90
C LEU A 28 -10.33 -4.30 -11.84
N GLY A 29 -10.49 -3.01 -12.15
CA GLY A 29 -11.02 -2.05 -11.19
C GLY A 29 -12.46 -2.36 -10.72
N ILE A 30 -13.33 -2.82 -11.63
CA ILE A 30 -14.67 -3.31 -11.26
C ILE A 30 -14.58 -4.53 -10.33
N LEU A 31 -13.69 -5.48 -10.63
CA LEU A 31 -13.47 -6.65 -9.80
C LEU A 31 -12.99 -6.26 -8.39
N PHE A 32 -12.07 -5.30 -8.27
CA PHE A 32 -11.62 -4.75 -7.00
C PHE A 32 -12.75 -4.07 -6.22
N LEU A 33 -13.65 -3.34 -6.89
CA LEU A 33 -14.84 -2.77 -6.23
C LEU A 33 -15.79 -3.85 -5.70
N ILE A 34 -15.99 -4.94 -6.46
CA ILE A 34 -16.80 -6.08 -6.00
C ILE A 34 -16.16 -6.72 -4.77
N PHE A 35 -14.85 -6.99 -4.79
CA PHE A 35 -14.14 -7.53 -3.64
C PHE A 35 -14.17 -6.58 -2.44
N GLY A 36 -14.04 -5.26 -2.66
CA GLY A 36 -14.22 -4.26 -1.62
C GLY A 36 -15.62 -4.30 -1.00
N GLY A 37 -16.67 -4.41 -1.84
CA GLY A 37 -18.05 -4.56 -1.38
C GLY A 37 -18.28 -5.84 -0.56
N ILE A 38 -17.71 -6.97 -1.02
CA ILE A 38 -17.76 -8.24 -0.27
C ILE A 38 -17.01 -8.11 1.07
N ALA A 39 -15.84 -7.46 1.07
CA ALA A 39 -15.05 -7.22 2.27
C ALA A 39 -15.81 -6.37 3.30
N PHE A 40 -16.55 -5.34 2.86
CA PHE A 40 -17.45 -4.58 3.73
C PHE A 40 -18.59 -5.43 4.29
N GLY A 41 -19.12 -6.36 3.50
CA GLY A 41 -20.16 -7.30 3.94
C GLY A 41 -19.69 -8.29 5.01
N ASN A 42 -18.40 -8.63 5.03
CA ASN A 42 -17.82 -9.52 6.03
C ASN A 42 -16.40 -9.08 6.44
N LEU A 43 -16.35 -8.13 7.37
CA LEU A 43 -15.10 -7.57 7.89
C LEU A 43 -14.19 -8.60 8.57
N PHE A 44 -14.76 -9.68 9.11
CA PHE A 44 -13.97 -10.74 9.73
C PHE A 44 -13.15 -11.52 8.70
N LEU A 45 -13.78 -11.93 7.59
CA LEU A 45 -13.06 -12.55 6.47
C LEU A 45 -12.05 -11.59 5.84
N ALA A 46 -12.41 -10.31 5.72
CA ALA A 46 -11.49 -9.29 5.23
C ALA A 46 -10.26 -9.14 6.12
N THR A 47 -10.42 -9.14 7.45
CA THR A 47 -9.29 -9.11 8.39
C THR A 47 -8.39 -10.34 8.22
N ILE A 48 -8.95 -11.54 8.13
CA ILE A 48 -8.16 -12.76 7.93
C ILE A 48 -7.39 -12.70 6.60
N ALA A 49 -8.06 -12.29 5.52
CA ALA A 49 -7.42 -12.14 4.22
C ALA A 49 -6.28 -11.12 4.27
N SER A 50 -6.49 -9.97 4.91
CA SER A 50 -5.46 -8.94 5.12
C SER A 50 -4.25 -9.51 5.87
N VAL A 51 -4.48 -10.24 6.96
CA VAL A 51 -3.41 -10.87 7.75
C VAL A 51 -2.62 -11.88 6.93
N TYR A 52 -3.28 -12.69 6.09
CA TYR A 52 -2.57 -13.62 5.21
C TYR A 52 -1.73 -12.90 4.16
N VAL A 53 -2.27 -11.86 3.52
CA VAL A 53 -1.50 -11.05 2.56
C VAL A 53 -0.27 -10.45 3.23
N ILE A 54 -0.44 -9.83 4.39
CA ILE A 54 0.67 -9.27 5.17
C ILE A 54 1.66 -10.38 5.55
N GLY A 55 1.20 -11.53 6.04
CA GLY A 55 2.03 -12.67 6.41
C GLY A 55 2.88 -13.21 5.25
N ILE A 56 2.30 -13.32 4.05
CA ILE A 56 3.03 -13.72 2.83
C ILE A 56 4.13 -12.69 2.51
N LEU A 57 3.79 -11.40 2.53
CA LEU A 57 4.76 -10.34 2.27
C LEU A 57 5.89 -10.34 3.29
N MET A 58 5.58 -10.60 4.56
CA MET A 58 6.60 -10.74 5.61
C MET A 58 7.50 -11.94 5.40
N LEU A 59 6.97 -13.09 4.96
CA LEU A 59 7.78 -14.26 4.62
C LEU A 59 8.71 -13.97 3.43
N ILE A 60 8.19 -13.37 2.37
CA ILE A 60 8.99 -13.00 1.19
C ILE A 60 10.07 -12.00 1.61
N GLY A 61 9.71 -10.95 2.35
CA GLY A 61 10.64 -9.95 2.88
C GLY A 61 11.73 -10.58 3.73
N GLY A 62 11.36 -11.49 4.65
CA GLY A 62 12.31 -12.22 5.49
C GLY A 62 13.29 -13.07 4.68
N ILE A 63 12.81 -13.80 3.67
CA ILE A 63 13.67 -14.58 2.76
C ILE A 63 14.64 -13.67 2.01
N VAL A 64 14.15 -12.55 1.47
CA VAL A 64 14.97 -11.59 0.74
C VAL A 64 16.03 -10.96 1.64
N GLU A 65 15.68 -10.55 2.87
CA GLU A 65 16.62 -9.99 3.85
C GLU A 65 17.69 -11.00 4.28
N ILE A 66 17.29 -12.27 4.49
CA ILE A 66 18.24 -13.35 4.79
C ILE A 66 19.20 -13.54 3.63
N ILE A 67 18.72 -13.64 2.38
CA ILE A 67 19.59 -13.76 1.19
C ILE A 67 20.51 -12.55 1.08
N HIS A 68 19.99 -11.34 1.29
CA HIS A 68 20.76 -10.11 1.21
C HIS A 68 21.85 -10.03 2.27
N SER A 69 21.59 -10.54 3.49
CA SER A 69 22.57 -10.55 4.58
C SER A 69 23.88 -11.21 4.16
N PHE A 70 23.84 -12.33 3.45
CA PHE A 70 25.04 -13.04 2.98
C PHE A 70 25.87 -12.26 1.95
N GLY A 71 25.31 -11.20 1.34
CA GLY A 71 26.04 -10.31 0.43
C GLY A 71 26.80 -9.17 1.13
N VAL A 72 26.56 -8.94 2.43
CA VAL A 72 27.10 -7.78 3.14
C VAL A 72 28.48 -8.11 3.75
N LYS A 73 29.53 -7.40 3.31
CA LYS A 73 30.93 -7.66 3.70
C LYS A 73 31.28 -7.27 5.15
N THR A 74 30.38 -6.59 5.87
CA THR A 74 30.64 -6.05 7.21
C THR A 74 29.84 -6.83 8.26
N TRP A 75 30.55 -7.46 9.20
CA TRP A 75 29.98 -8.31 10.27
C TRP A 75 28.85 -7.65 11.08
N GLY A 76 28.96 -6.35 11.39
CA GLY A 76 27.93 -5.63 12.14
C GLY A 76 26.62 -5.48 11.36
N SER A 77 26.70 -5.18 10.06
CA SER A 77 25.52 -5.02 9.22
C SER A 77 24.89 -6.39 8.91
N PHE A 78 25.71 -7.42 8.65
CA PHE A 78 25.28 -8.81 8.48
C PHE A 78 24.32 -9.27 9.59
N PHE A 79 24.69 -9.05 10.86
CA PHE A 79 23.89 -9.48 12.00
C PHE A 79 22.51 -8.79 12.04
N TRP A 80 22.45 -7.49 11.80
CA TRP A 80 21.19 -6.74 11.79
C TRP A 80 20.26 -7.19 10.65
N TRP A 81 20.79 -7.37 9.44
CA TRP A 81 20.01 -7.84 8.29
C TRP A 81 19.51 -9.28 8.49
N PHE A 82 20.36 -10.17 9.01
CA PHE A 82 19.97 -11.55 9.28
C PHE A 82 18.91 -11.64 10.38
N LEU A 83 19.10 -10.91 11.49
CA LEU A 83 18.14 -10.89 12.60
C LEU A 83 16.79 -10.29 12.16
N SER A 84 16.81 -9.20 11.39
CA SER A 84 15.60 -8.62 10.81
C SER A 84 14.88 -9.62 9.92
N GLY A 85 15.60 -10.27 9.00
CA GLY A 85 15.00 -11.25 8.10
C GLY A 85 14.41 -12.44 8.83
N LEU A 86 15.07 -12.91 9.90
CA LEU A 86 14.56 -13.96 10.76
C LEU A 86 13.30 -13.53 11.52
N LEU A 87 13.27 -12.31 12.08
CA LEU A 87 12.09 -11.76 12.74
C LEU A 87 10.91 -11.65 11.76
N TYR A 88 11.15 -11.18 10.54
CA TYR A 88 10.14 -11.12 9.48
C TYR A 88 9.60 -12.50 9.12
N ALA A 89 10.48 -13.50 8.97
CA ALA A 89 10.06 -14.87 8.67
C ALA A 89 9.23 -15.49 9.80
N ILE A 90 9.64 -15.30 11.07
CA ILE A 90 8.91 -15.79 12.24
C ILE A 90 7.55 -15.10 12.34
N ALA A 91 7.49 -13.78 12.19
CA ALA A 91 6.24 -13.05 12.27
C ALA A 91 5.28 -13.42 11.11
N GLY A 92 5.81 -13.62 9.90
CA GLY A 92 5.04 -14.15 8.77
C GLY A 92 4.48 -15.54 9.06
N PHE A 93 5.30 -16.45 9.60
CA PHE A 93 4.85 -17.79 9.99
C PHE A 93 3.77 -17.75 11.09
N LEU A 94 3.93 -16.90 12.10
CA LEU A 94 2.94 -16.70 13.16
C LEU A 94 1.62 -16.15 12.62
N ALA A 95 1.66 -15.29 11.59
CA ALA A 95 0.46 -14.80 10.92
C ALA A 95 -0.33 -15.91 10.24
N PHE A 96 0.34 -16.95 9.73
CA PHE A 96 -0.32 -18.14 9.19
C PHE A 96 -0.88 -19.05 10.27
N TRP A 97 -0.10 -19.28 11.34
CA TRP A 97 -0.47 -20.21 12.40
C TRP A 97 -1.65 -19.70 13.25
N ASN A 98 -1.62 -18.43 13.62
CA ASN A 98 -2.67 -17.80 14.39
C ASN A 98 -3.00 -16.40 13.84
N PRO A 99 -3.85 -16.32 12.82
CA PRO A 99 -4.20 -15.06 12.18
C PRO A 99 -4.90 -14.10 13.13
N LEU A 100 -5.60 -14.59 14.16
CA LEU A 100 -6.22 -13.73 15.18
C LEU A 100 -5.16 -13.01 16.00
N LEU A 101 -4.17 -13.73 16.53
CA LEU A 101 -3.08 -13.12 17.30
C LEU A 101 -2.26 -12.16 16.44
N ALA A 102 -1.98 -12.53 15.19
CA ALA A 102 -1.30 -11.64 14.26
C ALA A 102 -2.12 -10.39 13.94
N SER A 103 -3.45 -10.49 13.78
CA SER A 103 -4.31 -9.31 13.61
C SER A 103 -4.21 -8.34 14.78
N VAL A 104 -4.13 -8.86 16.01
CA VAL A 104 -3.99 -8.08 17.24
C VAL A 104 -2.66 -7.34 17.25
N ALA A 105 -1.56 -8.04 16.94
CA ALA A 105 -0.22 -7.45 16.88
C ALA A 105 -0.09 -6.41 15.76
N LEU A 106 -0.57 -6.73 14.55
CA LEU A 106 -0.55 -5.83 13.40
C LEU A 106 -1.40 -4.58 13.63
N THR A 107 -2.57 -4.72 14.27
CA THR A 107 -3.41 -3.56 14.63
C THR A 107 -2.71 -2.66 15.64
N PHE A 108 -1.99 -3.24 16.61
CA PHE A 108 -1.21 -2.46 17.57
C PHE A 108 -0.07 -1.70 16.88
N LEU A 109 0.69 -2.38 16.01
CA LEU A 109 1.73 -1.75 15.20
C LEU A 109 1.16 -0.64 14.31
N LEU A 110 -0.01 -0.85 13.70
CA LEU A 110 -0.72 0.16 12.93
C LEU A 110 -1.06 1.39 13.80
N ALA A 111 -1.61 1.17 15.00
CA ALA A 111 -1.96 2.25 15.92
C ALA A 111 -0.74 3.08 16.31
N VAL A 112 0.35 2.43 16.73
CA VAL A 112 1.61 3.09 17.09
C VAL A 112 2.20 3.83 15.89
N SER A 113 2.17 3.23 14.71
CA SER A 113 2.67 3.84 13.47
C SER A 113 1.86 5.08 13.08
N LEU A 114 0.53 5.04 13.22
CA LEU A 114 -0.34 6.19 12.94
C LEU A 114 -0.07 7.35 13.91
N ILE A 115 0.13 7.06 15.20
CA ILE A 115 0.48 8.06 16.20
C ILE A 115 1.86 8.66 15.87
N ALA A 116 2.87 7.82 15.62
CA ALA A 116 4.21 8.28 15.28
C ALA A 116 4.22 9.13 13.99
N ALA A 117 3.56 8.67 12.94
CA ALA A 117 3.43 9.42 11.68
C ALA A 117 2.69 10.75 11.88
N GLY A 118 1.64 10.76 12.70
CA GLY A 118 0.92 11.98 13.02
C GLY A 118 1.77 12.99 13.80
N ILE A 119 2.57 12.52 14.77
CA ILE A 119 3.53 13.37 15.50
C ILE A 119 4.57 13.94 14.54
N LEU A 120 5.14 13.13 13.65
CA LEU A 120 6.11 13.59 12.65
C LEU A 120 5.51 14.64 11.71
N ARG A 121 4.27 14.45 11.24
CA ARG A 121 3.57 15.44 10.41
C ARG A 121 3.36 16.75 11.14
N LEU A 122 2.97 16.69 12.42
CA LEU A 122 2.86 17.90 13.24
C LEU A 122 4.21 18.59 13.40
N TRP A 123 5.27 17.82 13.68
CA TRP A 123 6.61 18.37 13.81
C TRP A 123 7.10 19.04 12.52
N VAL A 124 6.92 18.40 11.36
CA VAL A 124 7.25 18.98 10.05
C VAL A 124 6.45 20.24 9.78
N ALA A 125 5.13 20.19 10.02
CA ALA A 125 4.29 21.37 9.86
C ALA A 125 4.80 22.52 10.74
N PHE A 126 5.03 22.29 12.03
CA PHE A 126 5.50 23.37 12.90
C PHE A 126 6.92 23.86 12.57
N SER A 127 7.77 23.02 12.00
CA SER A 127 9.15 23.35 11.61
C SER A 127 9.22 24.17 10.33
N ASP A 128 8.34 23.90 9.36
CA ASP A 128 8.30 24.64 8.09
C ASP A 128 6.87 25.12 7.77
N ARG A 129 6.59 26.36 8.18
CA ARG A 129 5.30 27.02 7.91
C ARG A 129 5.20 27.60 6.49
N SER A 130 6.27 27.51 5.68
CA SER A 130 6.29 28.05 4.31
C SER A 130 5.66 27.12 3.28
N VAL A 131 5.37 25.88 3.67
CA VAL A 131 4.75 24.87 2.80
C VAL A 131 3.29 25.25 2.50
N SER A 132 3.00 25.46 1.22
CA SER A 132 1.63 25.68 0.73
C SER A 132 0.73 24.52 1.16
N GLY A 133 -0.33 24.81 1.92
CA GLY A 133 -1.22 23.80 2.50
C GLY A 133 -0.85 23.32 3.91
N TRP A 134 0.04 24.02 4.63
CA TRP A 134 0.41 23.73 6.02
C TRP A 134 -0.75 23.32 6.94
N GLY A 135 -1.87 24.06 6.90
CA GLY A 135 -3.05 23.74 7.72
C GLY A 135 -3.64 22.36 7.46
N TRP A 136 -3.56 21.87 6.22
CA TRP A 136 -3.98 20.52 5.86
C TRP A 136 -3.04 19.45 6.43
N VAL A 137 -1.74 19.74 6.47
CA VAL A 137 -0.74 18.84 7.07
C VAL A 137 -0.97 18.72 8.58
N VAL A 138 -1.24 19.85 9.25
CA VAL A 138 -1.60 19.87 10.68
C VAL A 138 -2.87 19.05 10.93
N ALA A 139 -3.94 19.32 10.17
CA ALA A 139 -5.20 18.58 10.30
C ALA A 139 -4.99 17.08 10.08
N ALA A 140 -4.25 16.69 9.04
CA ALA A 140 -3.91 15.29 8.78
C ALA A 140 -3.08 14.66 9.92
N GLY A 141 -2.16 15.41 10.51
CA GLY A 141 -1.38 14.97 11.68
C GLY A 141 -2.27 14.70 12.90
N ILE A 142 -3.16 15.65 13.24
CA ILE A 142 -4.12 15.51 14.35
C ILE A 142 -5.04 14.30 14.11
N ILE A 143 -5.63 14.20 12.91
CA ILE A 143 -6.52 13.08 12.57
C ILE A 143 -5.78 11.75 12.69
N SER A 144 -4.55 11.63 12.18
CA SER A 144 -3.77 10.39 12.31
C SER A 144 -3.49 10.01 13.77
N ILE A 145 -3.14 10.97 14.64
CA ILE A 145 -2.96 10.71 16.07
C ILE A 145 -4.27 10.26 16.72
N LEU A 146 -5.38 10.95 16.45
CA LEU A 146 -6.69 10.61 17.01
C LEU A 146 -7.13 9.22 16.59
N VAL A 147 -7.02 8.89 15.30
CA VAL A 147 -7.34 7.55 14.79
C VAL A 147 -6.46 6.49 15.46
N GLY A 148 -5.14 6.72 15.54
CA GLY A 148 -4.23 5.80 16.21
C GLY A 148 -4.56 5.60 17.70
N LEU A 149 -4.90 6.67 18.43
CA LEU A 149 -5.33 6.58 19.83
C LEU A 149 -6.66 5.83 19.99
N ILE A 150 -7.64 6.09 19.12
CA ILE A 150 -8.93 5.38 19.14
C ILE A 150 -8.73 3.87 18.95
N ILE A 151 -7.83 3.48 18.04
CA ILE A 151 -7.48 2.08 17.82
C ILE A 151 -6.77 1.52 19.06
N ALA A 152 -5.80 2.25 19.62
CA ALA A 152 -5.04 1.82 20.79
C ALA A 152 -5.92 1.61 22.05
N PHE A 153 -6.85 2.52 22.32
CA PHE A 153 -7.72 2.43 23.51
C PHE A 153 -8.75 1.30 23.46
N ARG A 154 -9.15 0.87 22.26
CA ARG A 154 -10.10 -0.25 22.07
C ARG A 154 -9.41 -1.57 21.69
N TRP A 155 -8.09 -1.61 21.76
CA TRP A 155 -7.30 -2.81 21.58
C TRP A 155 -7.42 -3.70 22.84
N PRO A 156 -7.54 -5.04 22.72
CA PRO A 156 -7.51 -5.85 21.51
C PRO A 156 -8.89 -6.11 20.88
N THR A 157 -9.99 -5.72 21.51
CA THR A 157 -11.36 -6.09 21.11
C THR A 157 -11.75 -5.62 19.71
N ASN A 158 -11.16 -4.52 19.23
CA ASN A 158 -11.40 -3.97 17.89
C ASN A 158 -10.49 -4.52 16.77
N SER A 159 -9.47 -5.34 17.07
CA SER A 159 -8.52 -5.80 16.05
C SER A 159 -9.18 -6.60 14.93
N LEU A 160 -10.30 -7.27 15.23
CA LEU A 160 -11.00 -8.15 14.31
C LEU A 160 -11.68 -7.42 13.15
N TRP A 161 -11.90 -6.11 13.23
CA TRP A 161 -12.55 -5.35 12.17
C TRP A 161 -11.69 -4.21 11.60
N VAL A 162 -10.70 -3.71 12.35
CA VAL A 162 -9.86 -2.58 11.91
C VAL A 162 -9.09 -2.91 10.64
N LEU A 163 -8.40 -4.06 10.60
CA LEU A 163 -7.65 -4.47 9.41
C LEU A 163 -8.58 -4.80 8.23
N GLY A 164 -9.74 -5.40 8.50
CA GLY A 164 -10.76 -5.68 7.48
C GLY A 164 -11.34 -4.42 6.87
N VAL A 165 -11.61 -3.37 7.66
CA VAL A 165 -12.03 -2.06 7.14
C VAL A 165 -10.92 -1.43 6.34
N PHE A 166 -9.67 -1.48 6.81
CA PHE A 166 -8.54 -0.93 6.07
C PHE A 166 -8.39 -1.60 4.71
N LEU A 167 -8.49 -2.94 4.65
CA LEU A 167 -8.48 -3.70 3.40
C LEU A 167 -9.67 -3.34 2.51
N ALA A 168 -10.88 -3.28 3.04
CA ALA A 168 -12.08 -2.98 2.25
C ALA A 168 -11.99 -1.57 1.62
N VAL A 169 -11.55 -0.59 2.42
CA VAL A 169 -11.29 0.77 1.94
C VAL A 169 -10.21 0.75 0.87
N ASP A 170 -9.06 0.12 1.12
CA ASP A 170 -7.95 0.00 0.17
C ASP A 170 -8.39 -0.61 -1.17
N LEU A 171 -9.14 -1.72 -1.16
CA LEU A 171 -9.68 -2.35 -2.36
C LEU A 171 -10.62 -1.41 -3.13
N VAL A 172 -11.45 -0.62 -2.45
CA VAL A 172 -12.33 0.36 -3.09
C VAL A 172 -11.53 1.47 -3.75
N PHE A 173 -10.54 2.03 -3.05
CA PHE A 173 -9.66 3.06 -3.60
C PHE A 173 -8.87 2.55 -4.81
N GLN A 174 -8.32 1.33 -4.74
CA GLN A 174 -7.64 0.69 -5.87
C GLN A 174 -8.60 0.43 -7.04
N GLY A 175 -9.83 -0.01 -6.77
CA GLY A 175 -10.85 -0.22 -7.78
C GLY A 175 -11.15 1.06 -8.57
N TRP A 176 -11.38 2.17 -7.86
CA TRP A 176 -11.56 3.48 -8.48
C TRP A 176 -10.32 3.94 -9.24
N ALA A 177 -9.12 3.74 -8.68
CA ALA A 177 -7.87 4.12 -9.32
C ALA A 177 -7.65 3.36 -10.65
N TYR A 178 -7.90 2.05 -10.69
CA TYR A 178 -7.77 1.25 -11.91
C TYR A 178 -8.81 1.61 -12.98
N ILE A 179 -10.05 1.92 -12.58
CA ILE A 179 -11.08 2.42 -13.51
C ILE A 179 -10.65 3.76 -14.09
N ALA A 180 -10.23 4.70 -13.24
CA ALA A 180 -9.78 6.02 -13.66
C ALA A 180 -8.56 5.91 -14.61
N PHE A 181 -7.61 5.04 -14.28
CA PHE A 181 -6.42 4.78 -15.10
C PHE A 181 -6.78 4.17 -16.45
N GLY A 182 -7.68 3.18 -16.49
CA GLY A 182 -8.18 2.59 -17.73
C GLY A 182 -8.89 3.62 -18.62
N ILE A 183 -9.74 4.46 -18.04
CA ILE A 183 -10.42 5.53 -18.79
C ILE A 183 -9.42 6.58 -19.29
N ALA A 184 -8.42 6.95 -18.48
CA ALA A 184 -7.37 7.88 -18.89
C ALA A 184 -6.56 7.33 -20.07
N LEU A 185 -6.22 6.04 -20.07
CA LEU A 185 -5.56 5.37 -21.20
C LEU A 185 -6.42 5.39 -22.47
N LYS A 186 -7.73 5.14 -22.35
CA LYS A 186 -8.66 5.22 -23.49
C LYS A 186 -8.65 6.62 -24.13
N ASN A 187 -8.70 7.64 -23.28
CA ASN A 187 -8.81 9.04 -23.67
C ASN A 187 -7.47 9.69 -24.10
N ALA A 188 -6.35 8.99 -23.93
CA ALA A 188 -5.04 9.48 -24.36
C ALA A 188 -5.01 9.66 -25.90
N PRO A 189 -4.48 10.79 -26.43
CA PRO A 189 -4.38 11.02 -27.87
C PRO A 189 -3.57 9.90 -28.55
N ALA A 190 -4.02 9.45 -29.72
CA ALA A 190 -3.26 8.48 -30.51
C ALA A 190 -1.96 9.14 -30.97
N LEU A 191 -0.82 8.50 -30.68
CA LEU A 191 0.43 8.87 -31.30
C LEU A 191 0.34 8.41 -32.76
N GLU A 192 0.02 9.35 -33.66
CA GLU A 192 0.09 9.09 -35.10
C GLU A 192 1.53 8.71 -35.44
N SER A 193 1.74 7.42 -35.71
CA SER A 193 2.86 6.97 -36.52
C SER A 193 2.64 7.56 -37.91
N LYS A 194 3.22 8.72 -38.17
CA LYS A 194 3.34 9.24 -39.53
C LYS A 194 4.18 8.23 -40.31
N SER A 195 3.53 7.28 -40.97
CA SER A 195 4.16 6.49 -42.02
C SER A 195 4.45 7.48 -43.15
N THR A 196 5.68 7.97 -43.20
CA THR A 196 6.21 8.65 -44.37
C THR A 196 6.12 7.68 -45.55
N VAL A 197 5.23 8.05 -46.48
CA VAL A 197 5.12 7.51 -47.84
C VAL A 197 6.45 7.64 -48.57
#